data_AF-A0A3A9F823-F1
#
_entry.id   AF-A0A3A9F823-F1
#
_cell.length_a   1.000
_cell.length_b   1.000
_cell.length_c   1.000
_cell.angle_alpha   90.00
_cell.angle_beta   90.00
_cell.angle_gamma   90.00
#
_symmetry.space_group_name_H-M   'P 1'
#
loop_
_entity.id
_entity.type
_entity.pdbx_description
1 polymer ?
#
loop_
_entity_poly.entity_id
_entity_poly.type
_entity_poly.pdbx_seq_one_letter_code
_entity_poly.pdbx_strand_id
1 'polypeptide(L)'
;MYGNLKRGEDTEQMGVIDWANWNTGRFPELKLLFHIPNGGKRDVKEAARFKAMGVKAGVPDLCLPVPMNGFAGLYIEMKYGKNKPTDHQKEWIKDLKEQGYKVTVCYSGVEATQELESYLQGVRTILSNPASEPCRPQKRMEIYCSGEDVDTLKSVLTEAAMRGECIFGGDFTPEDCGDRENSESCAACVLKNVSFAEYD
;
A
#
# COMPACT_ATOMS: atom_id res chain seq x y z
N MET A 1 23.99 -1.75 19.59
CA MET A 1 23.45 -2.49 20.75
C MET A 1 23.42 -4.02 20.54
N TYR A 2 23.67 -4.57 19.34
CA TYR A 2 23.48 -6.01 19.04
C TYR A 2 24.74 -6.79 18.58
N GLY A 3 25.95 -6.29 18.86
CA GLY A 3 27.20 -6.83 18.29
C GLY A 3 27.51 -8.30 18.60
N ASN A 4 26.84 -8.90 19.59
CA ASN A 4 27.03 -10.30 20.00
C ASN A 4 25.91 -11.25 19.53
N LEU A 5 24.87 -10.75 18.87
CA LEU A 5 23.79 -11.59 18.34
C LEU A 5 24.16 -12.13 16.96
N LYS A 6 23.79 -13.38 16.69
CA LYS A 6 23.93 -13.97 15.35
C LYS A 6 23.04 -13.20 14.37
N ARG A 7 23.62 -12.73 13.26
CA ARG A 7 22.84 -12.08 12.19
C ARG A 7 21.74 -13.00 11.66
N GLY A 8 20.56 -12.42 11.51
CA GLY A 8 19.33 -13.03 11.04
C GLY A 8 18.22 -12.00 10.95
N GLU A 9 17.04 -12.43 10.50
CA GLU A 9 15.87 -11.58 10.28
C GLU A 9 15.54 -10.71 11.51
N ASP A 10 15.43 -11.33 12.69
CA ASP A 10 15.18 -10.62 13.96
C ASP A 10 16.21 -9.53 14.24
N THR A 11 17.50 -9.80 14.07
CA THR A 11 18.56 -8.81 14.35
C THR A 11 18.59 -7.67 13.34
N GLU A 12 18.24 -7.95 12.08
CA GLU A 12 18.12 -6.90 11.05
C GLU A 12 16.94 -6.00 11.38
N GLN A 13 15.78 -6.58 11.75
CA GLN A 13 14.59 -5.82 12.16
C GLN A 13 14.83 -5.01 13.44
N MET A 14 15.52 -5.56 14.44
CA MET A 14 15.93 -4.80 15.63
C MET A 14 16.75 -3.57 15.25
N GLY A 15 17.65 -3.70 14.26
CA GLY A 15 18.40 -2.57 13.70
C GLY A 15 17.50 -1.51 13.05
N VAL A 16 16.44 -1.91 12.36
CA VAL A 16 15.45 -0.99 11.77
C VAL A 16 14.71 -0.21 12.85
N ILE A 17 14.22 -0.90 13.89
CA ILE A 17 13.49 -0.26 15.00
C ILE A 17 14.40 0.70 15.78
N ASP A 18 15.63 0.28 16.06
CA ASP A 18 16.66 1.15 16.63
C ASP A 18 16.85 2.42 15.80
N TRP A 19 17.13 2.27 14.51
CA TRP A 19 17.28 3.40 13.59
C TRP A 19 16.04 4.31 13.59
N ALA A 20 14.84 3.73 13.58
CA ALA A 20 13.59 4.48 13.57
C ALA A 20 13.45 5.34 14.83
N ASN A 21 13.73 4.77 16.00
CA ASN A 21 13.71 5.47 17.29
C ASN A 21 14.69 6.65 17.31
N TRP A 22 15.92 6.45 16.81
CA TRP A 22 16.94 7.50 16.69
C TRP A 22 16.54 8.63 15.71
N ASN A 23 15.75 8.31 14.68
CA ASN A 23 15.37 9.27 13.64
C ASN A 23 14.01 9.95 13.89
N THR A 24 13.33 9.70 15.01
CA THR A 24 12.05 10.35 15.34
C THR A 24 12.11 11.88 15.43
N GLY A 25 13.29 12.46 15.65
CA GLY A 25 13.48 13.92 15.60
C GLY A 25 13.45 14.49 14.17
N ARG A 26 13.87 13.69 13.18
CA ARG A 26 13.85 14.04 11.75
C ARG A 26 12.53 13.66 11.09
N PHE A 27 11.99 12.50 11.43
CA PHE A 27 10.72 11.97 10.95
C PHE A 27 9.82 11.59 12.14
N PRO A 28 9.01 12.52 12.67
CA PRO A 28 8.12 12.27 13.81
C PRO A 28 7.17 11.08 13.63
N GLU A 29 6.79 10.80 12.38
CA GLU A 29 5.93 9.70 11.93
C GLU A 29 6.46 8.32 12.34
N LEU A 30 7.80 8.16 12.48
CA LEU A 30 8.43 6.89 12.86
C LEU A 30 8.00 6.39 14.25
N LYS A 31 7.43 7.26 15.10
CA LYS A 31 6.81 6.85 16.38
C LYS A 31 5.64 5.89 16.19
N LEU A 32 5.05 5.86 14.99
CA LEU A 32 3.93 4.98 14.63
C LEU A 32 4.39 3.67 13.99
N LEU A 33 5.70 3.48 13.76
CA LEU A 33 6.22 2.20 13.25
C LEU A 33 6.13 1.13 14.34
N PHE A 34 5.52 -0.01 14.04
CA PHE A 34 5.46 -1.14 14.97
C PHE A 34 5.65 -2.49 14.27
N HIS A 35 6.10 -3.46 15.05
CA HIS A 35 6.19 -4.85 14.63
C HIS A 35 4.87 -5.59 14.85
N ILE A 36 4.49 -6.42 13.89
CA ILE A 36 3.38 -7.37 13.96
C ILE A 36 3.95 -8.77 14.24
N PRO A 37 3.97 -9.25 15.50
CA PRO A 37 4.60 -10.51 15.88
C PRO A 37 3.71 -11.70 15.54
N ASN A 38 3.20 -11.83 14.33
CA ASN A 38 2.33 -12.94 13.95
C ASN A 38 3.12 -14.20 13.54
N GLY A 39 4.40 -14.05 13.20
CA GLY A 39 5.34 -15.14 12.95
C GLY A 39 5.98 -15.71 14.23
N GLY A 40 6.81 -16.74 14.09
CA GLY A 40 7.63 -17.30 15.17
C GLY A 40 7.08 -18.57 15.83
N LYS A 41 7.99 -19.31 16.50
CA LYS A 41 7.65 -20.52 17.25
C LYS A 41 6.94 -20.17 18.55
N ARG A 42 5.83 -20.86 18.83
CA ARG A 42 5.05 -20.74 20.07
C ARG A 42 4.60 -22.11 20.52
N ASP A 43 4.20 -22.23 21.79
CA ASP A 43 3.49 -23.42 22.25
C ASP A 43 2.15 -23.57 21.50
N VAL A 44 1.72 -24.82 21.30
CA VAL A 44 0.52 -25.15 20.52
C VAL A 44 -0.73 -24.51 21.14
N LYS A 45 -0.86 -24.50 22.47
CA LYS A 45 -2.02 -23.90 23.15
C LYS A 45 -2.05 -22.39 22.96
N GLU A 46 -0.89 -21.74 23.05
CA GLU A 46 -0.76 -20.31 22.84
C GLU A 46 -1.06 -19.92 21.39
N ALA A 47 -0.53 -20.68 20.43
CA ALA A 47 -0.80 -20.47 19.01
C ALA A 47 -2.31 -20.62 18.69
N ALA A 48 -2.99 -21.61 19.27
CA ALA A 48 -4.43 -21.78 19.11
C ALA A 48 -5.22 -20.60 19.70
N ARG A 49 -4.87 -20.15 20.91
CA ARG A 49 -5.47 -18.97 21.55
C ARG A 49 -5.27 -17.71 20.71
N PHE A 50 -4.06 -17.50 20.17
CA PHE A 50 -3.73 -16.32 19.37
C PHE A 50 -4.49 -16.31 18.04
N LYS A 51 -4.60 -17.46 17.38
CA LYS A 51 -5.46 -17.59 16.19
C LYS A 51 -6.92 -17.26 16.51
N ALA A 52 -7.44 -17.71 17.67
CA ALA A 52 -8.80 -17.36 18.10
C ALA A 52 -8.97 -15.86 18.42
N MET A 53 -7.91 -15.15 18.82
CA MET A 53 -7.91 -13.69 18.99
C MET A 53 -7.72 -12.92 17.68
N GLY A 54 -7.56 -13.61 16.54
CA GLY A 54 -7.45 -12.98 15.24
C GLY A 54 -6.01 -12.82 14.71
N VAL A 55 -5.01 -13.46 15.33
CA VAL A 55 -3.67 -13.54 14.71
C VAL A 55 -3.77 -14.26 13.37
N LYS A 56 -3.29 -13.61 12.32
CA LYS A 56 -3.28 -14.14 10.96
C LYS A 56 -1.84 -14.43 10.54
N ALA A 57 -1.62 -15.64 10.01
CA ALA A 57 -0.32 -16.04 9.49
C ALA A 57 0.00 -15.25 8.22
N GLY A 58 1.27 -14.86 8.06
CA GLY A 58 1.78 -14.22 6.85
C GLY A 58 1.56 -12.71 6.75
N VAL A 59 0.99 -12.05 7.77
CA VAL A 59 0.96 -10.59 7.83
C VAL A 59 2.40 -10.06 7.86
N PRO A 60 2.75 -9.02 7.06
CA PRO A 60 4.11 -8.47 7.03
C PRO A 60 4.62 -8.01 8.40
N ASP A 61 5.93 -8.11 8.61
CA ASP A 61 6.52 -7.94 9.94
C ASP A 61 6.42 -6.53 10.50
N LEU A 62 6.52 -5.48 9.69
CA LEU A 62 6.46 -4.09 10.13
C LEU A 62 5.31 -3.34 9.47
N CYS A 63 4.68 -2.45 10.22
CA CYS A 63 3.65 -1.54 9.74
C CYS A 63 3.94 -0.11 10.16
N LEU A 64 3.90 0.81 9.20
CA LEU A 64 3.88 2.25 9.39
C LEU A 64 2.55 2.80 8.85
N PRO A 65 1.57 3.07 9.71
CA PRO A 65 0.22 3.50 9.33
C PRO A 65 0.19 5.02 9.03
N VAL A 66 1.06 5.47 8.13
CA VAL A 66 1.25 6.89 7.80
C VAL A 66 1.01 7.08 6.32
N PRO A 67 -0.06 7.78 5.92
CA PRO A 67 -0.39 7.92 4.51
C PRO A 67 0.59 8.85 3.77
N MET A 68 1.38 8.29 2.85
CA MET A 68 2.34 9.00 2.01
C MET A 68 2.30 8.46 0.58
N ASN A 69 2.59 9.31 -0.39
CA ASN A 69 2.80 8.96 -1.80
C ASN A 69 1.62 8.23 -2.47
N GLY A 70 0.37 8.58 -2.11
CA GLY A 70 -0.84 7.94 -2.61
C GLY A 70 -1.23 6.65 -1.88
N PHE A 71 -0.42 6.19 -0.92
CA PHE A 71 -0.70 4.97 -0.16
C PHE A 71 -1.31 5.28 1.20
N ALA A 72 -2.17 4.37 1.69
CA ALA A 72 -2.77 4.45 3.02
C ALA A 72 -1.78 4.21 4.18
N GLY A 73 -0.64 3.61 3.88
CA GLY A 73 0.45 3.31 4.79
C GLY A 73 1.47 2.38 4.14
N LEU A 74 2.52 2.03 4.89
CA LEU A 74 3.60 1.16 4.45
C LEU A 74 3.68 -0.10 5.32
N TYR A 75 3.77 -1.25 4.66
CA TYR A 75 4.13 -2.53 5.26
C TYR A 75 5.50 -2.99 4.73
N ILE A 76 6.31 -3.56 5.61
CA ILE A 76 7.61 -4.14 5.26
C ILE A 76 7.64 -5.57 5.77
N GLU A 77 7.86 -6.51 4.87
CA GLU A 77 8.18 -7.90 5.16
C GLU A 77 9.70 -8.05 5.21
N MET A 78 10.25 -8.52 6.33
CA MET A 78 11.68 -8.70 6.50
C MET A 78 12.11 -10.09 6.05
N LYS A 79 13.24 -10.16 5.35
CA LYS A 79 13.92 -11.40 4.99
C LYS A 79 15.39 -11.29 5.28
N TYR A 80 16.05 -12.45 5.36
CA TYR A 80 17.50 -12.52 5.51
C TYR A 80 18.11 -13.59 4.61
N GLY A 81 19.24 -13.26 3.99
CA GLY A 81 19.98 -14.18 3.13
C GLY A 81 19.14 -14.66 1.93
N LYS A 82 18.96 -15.98 1.81
CA LYS A 82 18.23 -16.59 0.69
C LYS A 82 16.75 -16.87 1.01
N ASN A 83 16.28 -16.50 2.20
CA ASN A 83 14.88 -16.73 2.60
C ASN A 83 13.93 -15.98 1.66
N LYS A 84 12.82 -16.60 1.31
CA LYS A 84 11.78 -16.01 0.46
C LYS A 84 10.47 -15.89 1.23
N PRO A 85 9.59 -14.95 0.86
CA PRO A 85 8.24 -14.92 1.39
C PRO A 85 7.53 -16.26 1.18
N THR A 86 6.86 -16.74 2.22
CA THR A 86 5.98 -17.91 2.17
C THR A 86 4.73 -17.60 1.34
N ASP A 87 3.98 -18.63 0.95
CA ASP A 87 2.79 -18.41 0.10
C ASP A 87 1.71 -17.58 0.81
N HIS A 88 1.50 -17.76 2.11
CA HIS A 88 0.62 -16.88 2.90
C HIS A 88 1.12 -15.43 2.95
N GLN A 89 2.43 -15.20 2.98
CA GLN A 89 2.98 -13.84 2.93
C GLN A 89 2.75 -13.20 1.55
N LYS A 90 2.88 -13.97 0.46
CA LYS A 90 2.58 -13.47 -0.89
C LYS A 90 1.11 -13.09 -1.03
N GLU A 91 0.20 -13.90 -0.48
CA GLU A 91 -1.25 -13.60 -0.44
C GLU A 91 -1.51 -12.28 0.28
N TRP A 92 -0.97 -12.11 1.49
CA TRP A 92 -1.08 -10.83 2.23
C TRP A 92 -0.50 -9.63 1.49
N ILE A 93 0.67 -9.79 0.85
CA ILE A 93 1.28 -8.73 0.06
C ILE A 93 0.35 -8.31 -1.09
N LYS A 94 -0.28 -9.28 -1.77
CA LYS A 94 -1.25 -9.02 -2.82
C LYS A 94 -2.47 -8.29 -2.27
N ASP A 95 -3.11 -8.84 -1.24
CA ASP A 95 -4.36 -8.29 -0.68
C ASP A 95 -4.15 -6.87 -0.14
N LEU A 96 -3.05 -6.59 0.55
CA LEU A 96 -2.73 -5.26 1.05
C LEU A 96 -2.51 -4.24 -0.06
N LYS A 97 -1.87 -4.65 -1.17
CA LYS A 97 -1.71 -3.80 -2.35
C LYS A 97 -3.06 -3.47 -2.98
N GLU A 98 -3.97 -4.46 -3.09
CA GLU A 98 -5.34 -4.24 -3.57
C GLU A 98 -6.13 -3.27 -2.69
N GLN A 99 -5.81 -3.17 -1.38
CA GLN A 99 -6.40 -2.20 -0.46
C GLN A 99 -5.69 -0.83 -0.45
N GLY A 100 -4.72 -0.59 -1.33
CA GLY A 100 -4.04 0.72 -1.45
C GLY A 100 -2.91 0.95 -0.45
N TYR A 101 -2.35 -0.12 0.15
CA TYR A 101 -1.13 -0.02 0.95
C TYR A 101 0.13 -0.24 0.10
N LYS A 102 1.21 0.46 0.45
CA LYS A 102 2.54 0.12 -0.05
C LYS A 102 3.03 -1.10 0.73
N VAL A 103 3.50 -2.12 0.02
CA VAL A 103 4.09 -3.31 0.65
C VAL A 103 5.41 -3.62 -0.04
N THR A 104 6.48 -3.74 0.73
CA THR A 104 7.80 -4.12 0.23
C THR A 104 8.37 -5.32 0.98
N VAL A 105 9.31 -6.03 0.36
CA VAL A 105 10.07 -7.11 0.96
C VAL A 105 11.53 -6.67 1.04
N CYS A 106 12.08 -6.54 2.24
CA CYS A 106 13.45 -6.08 2.45
C CYS A 106 14.33 -7.21 2.99
N TYR A 107 15.51 -7.41 2.42
CA TYR A 107 16.45 -8.48 2.76
C TYR A 107 17.53 -8.06 3.76
N SER A 108 17.48 -6.80 4.22
CA SER A 108 18.38 -6.26 5.23
C SER A 108 17.77 -5.09 5.98
N GLY A 109 18.29 -4.77 7.16
CA GLY A 109 17.88 -3.59 7.89
C GLY A 109 18.20 -2.29 7.13
N VAL A 110 19.32 -2.26 6.40
CA VAL A 110 19.71 -1.10 5.57
C VAL A 110 18.65 -0.81 4.51
N GLU A 111 18.25 -1.84 3.76
CA GLU A 111 17.22 -1.73 2.72
C GLU A 111 15.89 -1.23 3.30
N ALA A 112 15.46 -1.80 4.44
CA ALA A 112 14.23 -1.36 5.11
C ALA A 112 14.31 0.09 5.61
N THR A 113 15.46 0.54 6.13
CA THR A 113 15.63 1.94 6.56
C THR A 113 15.64 2.91 5.37
N GLN A 114 16.22 2.51 4.24
CA GLN A 114 16.21 3.31 3.01
C GLN A 114 14.79 3.45 2.45
N GLU A 115 14.01 2.36 2.48
CA GLU A 115 12.60 2.39 2.10
C GLU A 115 11.79 3.33 3.00
N LEU A 116 11.95 3.22 4.33
CA LEU A 116 11.28 4.10 5.30
C LEU A 116 11.63 5.57 5.06
N GLU A 117 12.92 5.87 4.88
CA GLU A 117 13.38 7.24 4.62
C GLU A 117 12.82 7.78 3.30
N SER A 118 12.88 7.00 2.23
CA SER A 118 12.32 7.38 0.93
C SER A 118 10.82 7.61 1.00
N TYR A 119 10.08 6.73 1.68
CA TYR A 119 8.63 6.83 1.86
C TYR A 119 8.25 8.12 2.61
N LEU A 120 8.98 8.46 3.68
CA LEU A 120 8.70 9.60 4.55
C LEU A 120 9.16 10.95 3.97
N GLN A 121 10.10 10.97 3.03
CA GLN A 121 10.47 12.17 2.27
C GLN A 121 9.45 12.56 1.19
N GLY A 122 8.47 11.70 0.96
CA GLY A 122 7.44 11.87 -0.05
C GLY A 122 6.35 12.89 0.30
N VAL A 123 5.31 12.92 -0.53
CA VAL A 123 4.16 13.82 -0.32
C VAL A 123 3.14 13.17 0.60
N ARG A 124 2.68 13.91 1.61
CA ARG A 124 1.63 13.43 2.53
C ARG A 124 0.34 13.15 1.78
N THR A 125 -0.23 11.97 2.01
CA THR A 125 -1.51 11.58 1.43
C THR A 125 -2.64 12.04 2.33
N ILE A 126 -3.55 12.83 1.77
CA ILE A 126 -4.76 13.28 2.45
C ILE A 126 -5.85 12.24 2.14
N LEU A 127 -6.11 11.32 3.06
CA LEU A 127 -7.13 10.27 2.88
C LEU A 127 -8.57 10.81 2.93
N SER A 128 -8.76 12.04 3.41
CA SER A 128 -10.06 12.75 3.43
C SER A 128 -9.86 14.26 3.32
N ASN A 129 -10.64 14.92 2.45
CA ASN A 129 -10.55 16.36 2.20
C ASN A 129 -10.88 17.20 3.47
N PRO A 130 -9.98 18.10 3.93
CA PRO A 130 -10.25 18.99 5.07
C PRO A 130 -11.25 20.13 4.79
N ALA A 131 -11.75 20.30 3.57
CA ALA A 131 -12.64 21.40 3.17
C ALA A 131 -14.11 21.00 2.91
N SER A 132 -14.63 19.93 3.53
CA SER A 132 -15.92 19.37 3.09
C SER A 132 -16.78 18.82 4.25
N GLU A 133 -17.91 19.43 4.62
CA GLU A 133 -19.24 19.10 4.07
C GLU A 133 -19.17 18.26 2.80
N PRO A 134 -19.82 17.08 2.77
CA PRO A 134 -19.39 15.90 2.04
C PRO A 134 -18.87 16.20 0.63
N CYS A 135 -17.54 16.38 0.49
CA CYS A 135 -16.94 16.48 -0.83
C CYS A 135 -17.14 15.12 -1.45
N ARG A 136 -17.89 15.09 -2.54
CA ARG A 136 -17.94 13.93 -3.43
C ARG A 136 -16.49 13.49 -3.69
N PRO A 137 -16.08 12.28 -3.28
CA PRO A 137 -14.71 11.85 -3.48
C PRO A 137 -14.44 11.79 -4.97
N GLN A 138 -13.51 12.61 -5.47
CA GLN A 138 -12.92 12.42 -6.80
C GLN A 138 -12.10 11.13 -6.74
N LYS A 139 -12.77 9.98 -6.87
CA LYS A 139 -12.10 8.68 -6.91
C LYS A 139 -11.22 8.63 -8.16
N ARG A 140 -9.90 8.68 -7.97
CA ARG A 140 -8.94 8.23 -8.98
C ARG A 140 -8.68 6.75 -8.77
N MET A 141 -8.59 6.00 -9.85
CA MET A 141 -8.33 4.56 -9.82
C MET A 141 -7.06 4.25 -10.59
N GLU A 142 -6.22 3.37 -10.04
CA GLU A 142 -5.04 2.86 -10.72
C GLU A 142 -5.28 1.40 -11.10
N ILE A 143 -5.12 1.09 -12.39
CA ILE A 143 -5.27 -0.26 -12.95
C ILE A 143 -3.87 -0.82 -13.19
N TYR A 144 -3.61 -1.98 -12.60
CA TYR A 144 -2.39 -2.74 -12.83
C TYR A 144 -2.63 -3.76 -13.95
N CYS A 145 -1.86 -3.69 -15.02
CA CYS A 145 -1.99 -4.60 -16.16
C CYS A 145 -0.64 -4.81 -16.87
N SER A 146 -0.58 -5.84 -17.73
CA SER A 146 0.50 -5.98 -18.70
C SER A 146 0.56 -4.73 -19.59
N GLY A 147 1.76 -4.31 -19.99
CA GLY A 147 1.94 -3.21 -20.94
C GLY A 147 1.18 -3.41 -22.25
N GLU A 148 1.05 -4.66 -22.71
CA GLU A 148 0.31 -5.01 -23.93
C GLU A 148 -1.21 -4.79 -23.81
N ASP A 149 -1.75 -4.77 -22.58
CA ASP A 149 -3.18 -4.67 -22.32
C ASP A 149 -3.66 -3.22 -22.12
N VAL A 150 -2.75 -2.26 -21.96
CA VAL A 150 -3.07 -0.86 -21.59
C VAL A 150 -4.02 -0.22 -22.60
N ASP A 151 -3.72 -0.32 -23.89
CA ASP A 151 -4.52 0.33 -24.93
C ASP A 151 -5.89 -0.33 -25.11
N THR A 152 -5.94 -1.66 -24.96
CA THR A 152 -7.20 -2.43 -24.96
C THR A 152 -8.09 -1.98 -23.80
N LEU A 153 -7.54 -1.85 -22.60
CA LEU A 153 -8.27 -1.41 -21.42
C LEU A 153 -8.75 0.04 -21.56
N LYS A 154 -7.92 0.95 -22.07
CA LYS A 154 -8.34 2.33 -22.37
C LYS A 154 -9.52 2.36 -23.34
N SER A 155 -9.49 1.53 -24.39
CA SER A 155 -10.59 1.45 -25.37
C SER A 155 -11.88 0.96 -24.74
N VAL A 156 -11.82 -0.11 -23.95
CA VAL A 156 -13.01 -0.67 -23.28
C VAL A 156 -13.63 0.32 -22.31
N LEU A 157 -12.82 1.01 -21.51
CA LEU A 157 -13.30 2.05 -20.58
C LEU A 157 -13.95 3.22 -21.32
N THR A 158 -13.36 3.61 -22.45
CA THR A 158 -13.89 4.68 -23.30
C THR A 158 -15.26 4.30 -23.87
N GLU A 159 -15.39 3.09 -24.42
CA GLU A 159 -16.66 2.60 -24.96
C GLU A 159 -17.75 2.47 -23.89
N ALA A 160 -17.42 1.95 -22.72
CA ALA A 160 -18.35 1.85 -21.59
C ALA A 160 -18.84 3.23 -21.15
N ALA A 161 -17.92 4.20 -21.05
CA ALA A 161 -18.24 5.59 -20.73
C ALA A 161 -19.18 6.24 -21.76
N MET A 162 -18.97 5.97 -23.06
CA MET A 162 -19.84 6.45 -24.14
C MET A 162 -21.24 5.83 -24.11
N ARG A 163 -21.38 4.61 -23.58
CA ARG A 163 -22.67 3.91 -23.40
C ARG A 163 -23.39 4.31 -22.11
N GLY A 164 -22.79 5.17 -21.28
CA GLY A 164 -23.35 5.57 -19.98
C GLY A 164 -23.10 4.55 -18.86
N GLU A 165 -22.29 3.53 -19.11
CA GLU A 165 -21.90 2.51 -18.14
C GLU A 165 -20.59 2.93 -17.46
N CYS A 166 -20.67 3.95 -16.61
CA CYS A 166 -19.50 4.49 -15.93
C CYS A 166 -18.91 3.46 -14.96
N ILE A 167 -17.62 3.18 -15.11
CA ILE A 167 -16.82 2.32 -14.23
C ILE A 167 -16.86 2.78 -12.75
N PHE A 168 -17.07 4.06 -12.51
CA PHE A 168 -17.19 4.60 -11.15
C PHE A 168 -18.59 4.40 -10.51
N GLY A 169 -19.54 3.80 -11.25
CA GLY A 169 -20.91 3.54 -10.82
C GLY A 169 -21.92 4.62 -11.23
N GLY A 170 -23.21 4.28 -11.20
CA GLY A 170 -24.31 5.19 -11.61
C GLY A 170 -24.48 6.43 -10.71
N ASP A 171 -24.04 6.35 -9.46
CA ASP A 171 -24.05 7.47 -8.50
C ASP A 171 -22.87 8.44 -8.69
N PHE A 172 -21.94 8.11 -9.60
CA PHE A 172 -20.76 8.91 -9.91
C PHE A 172 -20.84 9.40 -11.35
N THR A 173 -21.47 10.55 -11.53
CA THR A 173 -21.37 11.36 -12.74
C THR A 173 -20.58 12.62 -12.35
N PRO A 174 -19.31 12.77 -12.77
CA PRO A 174 -18.60 14.03 -12.65
C PRO A 174 -19.44 15.17 -13.25
N GLU A 175 -19.40 16.37 -12.67
CA GLU A 175 -20.15 17.53 -13.21
C GLU A 175 -19.84 17.73 -14.70
N ASP A 176 -18.58 17.53 -15.10
CA ASP A 176 -18.10 17.59 -16.47
C ASP A 176 -18.73 16.54 -17.43
N CYS A 177 -19.22 15.41 -16.91
CA CYS A 177 -19.86 14.37 -17.72
C CYS A 177 -21.35 14.67 -18.03
N GLY A 178 -21.95 15.62 -17.30
CA GLY A 178 -23.35 16.03 -17.46
C GLY A 178 -23.53 17.38 -18.18
N ASP A 179 -22.48 18.19 -18.26
CA ASP A 179 -22.52 19.52 -18.87
C ASP A 179 -22.43 19.44 -20.40
N ARG A 180 -23.59 19.60 -21.05
CA ARG A 180 -23.69 19.72 -22.52
C ARG A 180 -23.05 21.00 -23.08
N GLU A 181 -22.64 21.94 -22.22
CA GLU A 181 -22.15 23.26 -22.61
C GLU A 181 -20.66 23.53 -22.28
N ASN A 182 -19.99 22.72 -21.44
CA ASN A 182 -18.57 22.92 -21.07
C ASN A 182 -17.70 21.63 -21.19
N SER A 183 -17.39 21.29 -22.44
CA SER A 183 -16.13 20.76 -23.00
C SER A 183 -15.22 19.72 -22.30
N GLU A 184 -15.72 18.66 -21.67
CA GLU A 184 -14.96 17.38 -21.61
C GLU A 184 -15.91 16.19 -21.84
N SER A 185 -15.66 15.35 -22.84
CA SER A 185 -16.52 14.18 -23.08
C SER A 185 -16.43 13.18 -21.92
N CYS A 186 -17.49 12.44 -21.62
CA CYS A 186 -17.49 11.39 -20.58
C CYS A 186 -16.27 10.44 -20.71
N ALA A 187 -15.90 10.10 -21.94
CA ALA A 187 -14.70 9.34 -22.28
C ALA A 187 -13.39 10.00 -21.79
N ALA A 188 -13.22 11.29 -22.08
CA ALA A 188 -12.03 12.05 -21.68
C ALA A 188 -11.93 12.18 -20.14
N CYS A 189 -13.06 12.40 -19.48
CA CYS A 189 -13.12 12.45 -18.02
C CYS A 189 -12.72 11.11 -17.38
N VAL A 190 -13.17 9.97 -17.91
CA VAL A 190 -12.79 8.65 -17.40
C VAL A 190 -11.29 8.42 -17.55
N LEU A 191 -10.72 8.70 -18.72
CA LEU A 191 -9.28 8.50 -18.97
C LEU A 191 -8.39 9.40 -18.12
N LYS A 192 -8.84 10.62 -17.79
CA LYS A 192 -8.12 11.54 -16.90
C LYS A 192 -8.08 11.06 -15.44
N ASN A 193 -9.07 10.27 -15.03
CA ASN A 193 -9.23 9.81 -13.65
C ASN A 193 -8.82 8.33 -13.44
N VAL A 194 -8.34 7.66 -14.48
CA VAL A 194 -7.78 6.30 -14.40
C VAL A 194 -6.29 6.32 -14.78
N SER A 195 -5.41 5.94 -13.86
CA SER A 195 -3.99 5.69 -14.15
C SER A 195 -3.73 4.22 -14.45
N PHE A 196 -2.71 3.93 -15.26
CA PHE A 196 -2.27 2.58 -15.56
C PHE A 196 -0.85 2.38 -15.02
N ALA A 197 -0.67 1.35 -14.21
CA ALA A 197 0.62 0.93 -13.69
C ALA A 197 1.03 -0.38 -14.38
N GLU A 198 1.93 -0.26 -15.35
CA GLU A 198 2.40 -1.37 -16.19
C GLU A 198 3.37 -2.28 -15.42
N TYR A 199 3.27 -3.58 -15.66
CA TYR A 199 4.28 -4.55 -15.24
C TYR A 199 4.73 -5.42 -16.42
N ASP A 200 6.02 -5.77 -16.40
CA ASP A 200 6.67 -6.71 -17.33
C ASP A 200 6.31 -8.17 -17.02
#